data_AF-A0A8H4ABT9-F1
#
_entry.id   AF-A0A8H4ABT9-F1
#
_cell.length_a   1.000
_cell.length_b   1.000
_cell.length_c   1.000
_cell.angle_alpha   90.00
_cell.angle_beta   90.00
_cell.angle_gamma   90.00
#
_symmetry.space_group_name_H-M   'P 1'
#
loop_
_entity.id
_entity.type
_entity.pdbx_description
1 polymer ?
#
loop_
_entity_poly.entity_id
_entity_poly.type
_entity_poly.pdbx_seq_one_letter_code
_entity_poly.pdbx_strand_id
1 'polypeptide(L)'
;MKFKKRNDIVIRALAGDGIDCDNGTHKQFCSVGFLAKDDENFNYIGTAGHCDFGESAFYNLYPWNSTTPIFLGQLVMNNLEPLDFSLIKILNKDITPIPNIRNTNSGQYRELIIEDDIAVSSNGAHLCLSGLFSHVKCGYVEALNGFISNGNFVRVNILAVSMSGISGDSGGSIFSYKQDLIHVSLNGVLSGGWYDRINGGGVSASIKISSILSTISEVINITLLTAT
;
A
#
# COMPACT_ATOMS: atom_id res chain seq x y z
N MET A 1 10.25 39.01 23.78
CA MET A 1 11.03 37.90 23.19
C MET A 1 10.02 36.99 22.47
N LYS A 2 9.93 37.08 21.14
CA LYS A 2 9.00 36.24 20.35
C LYS A 2 9.62 34.85 20.21
N PHE A 3 9.01 33.84 20.82
CA PHE A 3 9.37 32.45 20.55
C PHE A 3 9.12 32.18 19.06
N LYS A 4 10.18 31.93 18.30
CA LYS A 4 10.07 31.38 16.94
C LYS A 4 9.26 30.08 17.06
N LYS A 5 8.13 29.97 16.37
CA LYS A 5 7.46 28.69 16.11
C LYS A 5 8.55 27.73 15.62
N ARG A 6 8.78 26.63 16.35
CA ARG A 6 9.55 25.50 15.82
C ARG A 6 8.90 25.12 14.49
N ASN A 7 9.70 24.91 13.45
CA ASN A 7 9.21 24.40 12.16
C ASN A 7 8.23 23.26 12.44
N ASP A 8 7.01 23.38 11.93
CA ASP A 8 5.97 22.35 12.09
C ASP A 8 6.58 21.00 11.67
N ILE A 9 6.53 20.00 12.55
CA ILE A 9 7.10 18.68 12.27
C ILE A 9 6.16 18.01 11.27
N VAL A 10 6.48 18.13 9.98
CA VAL A 10 5.74 17.45 8.92
C VAL A 10 6.14 15.98 8.89
N ILE A 11 5.18 15.11 9.18
CA ILE A 11 5.32 13.66 9.13
C ILE A 11 4.96 13.22 7.71
N ARG A 12 5.89 12.54 7.03
CA ARG A 12 5.68 12.09 5.65
C ARG A 12 5.07 10.69 5.65
N ALA A 13 3.95 10.51 4.96
CA ALA A 13 3.39 9.20 4.65
C ALA A 13 3.82 8.79 3.24
N LEU A 14 4.44 7.62 3.12
CA LEU A 14 4.91 7.05 1.87
C LEU A 14 4.18 5.72 1.61
N ALA A 15 4.07 5.32 0.35
CA ALA A 15 3.72 3.96 0.02
C ALA A 15 4.76 2.98 0.60
N GLY A 16 4.31 1.83 1.11
CA GLY A 16 5.11 0.87 1.86
C GLY A 16 5.31 1.18 3.34
N ASP A 17 4.95 2.38 3.84
CA ASP A 17 4.90 2.63 5.29
C ASP A 17 3.93 1.67 5.98
N GLY A 18 4.14 1.40 7.27
CA GLY A 18 3.19 0.63 8.06
C GLY A 18 1.91 1.40 8.37
N ILE A 19 0.82 0.66 8.49
CA ILE A 19 -0.43 1.10 9.08
C ILE A 19 -0.75 0.15 10.21
N ASP A 20 -1.17 0.73 11.32
CA ASP A 20 -1.62 0.04 12.50
C ASP A 20 -3.11 0.32 12.68
N CYS A 21 -3.93 -0.73 12.57
CA CYS A 21 -5.36 -0.71 12.84
C CYS A 21 -5.61 -1.23 14.27
N ASP A 22 -6.14 -0.36 15.12
CA ASP A 22 -6.41 -0.63 16.54
C ASP A 22 -7.86 -0.28 16.88
N ASN A 23 -8.59 -1.22 17.47
CA ASN A 23 -9.96 -1.03 17.98
C ASN A 23 -10.06 -1.11 19.52
N GLY A 24 -8.91 -1.09 20.21
CA GLY A 24 -8.79 -1.19 21.67
C GLY A 24 -8.65 -2.62 22.21
N THR A 25 -9.03 -3.65 21.43
CA THR A 25 -8.91 -5.06 21.80
C THR A 25 -8.00 -5.85 20.86
N HIS A 26 -7.97 -5.47 19.58
CA HIS A 26 -7.19 -6.11 18.54
C HIS A 26 -6.32 -5.09 17.82
N LYS A 27 -5.14 -5.56 17.42
CA LYS A 27 -4.15 -4.78 16.73
C LYS A 27 -3.66 -5.55 15.51
N GLN A 28 -3.71 -4.93 14.34
CA GLN A 28 -3.21 -5.50 13.10
C GLN A 28 -2.32 -4.49 12.39
N PHE A 29 -1.19 -5.00 11.94
CA PHE A 29 -0.30 -4.27 11.09
C PHE A 29 -0.60 -4.60 9.64
N CYS A 30 -0.56 -3.57 8.81
CA CYS A 30 -0.62 -3.60 7.37
C CYS A 30 0.35 -2.55 6.83
N SER A 31 0.30 -2.32 5.52
CA SER A 31 1.15 -1.38 4.82
C SER A 31 0.33 -0.44 3.93
N VAL A 32 0.87 0.74 3.68
CA VAL A 32 0.34 1.72 2.73
C VAL A 32 0.58 1.20 1.31
N GLY A 33 -0.47 1.10 0.52
CA GLY A 33 -0.41 0.67 -0.87
C GLY A 33 -0.26 1.82 -1.85
N PHE A 34 -1.12 2.81 -1.71
CA PHE A 34 -1.11 3.99 -2.56
C PHE A 34 -1.60 5.22 -1.80
N LEU A 35 -1.30 6.38 -2.38
CA LEU A 35 -1.73 7.68 -1.88
C LEU A 35 -2.60 8.33 -2.93
N ALA A 36 -3.68 8.95 -2.50
CA ALA A 36 -4.63 9.60 -3.39
C ALA A 36 -5.17 10.89 -2.78
N LYS A 37 -5.79 11.70 -3.63
CA LYS A 37 -6.56 12.87 -3.22
C LYS A 37 -7.89 12.91 -3.96
N ASP A 38 -8.90 13.52 -3.36
CA ASP A 38 -10.15 13.84 -4.06
C ASP A 38 -10.17 15.27 -4.60
N ASP A 39 -11.26 15.62 -5.28
CA ASP A 39 -11.51 16.95 -5.86
C ASP A 39 -11.62 18.06 -4.78
N GLU A 40 -11.88 17.69 -3.53
CA GLU A 40 -11.93 18.60 -2.38
C GLU A 40 -10.56 18.75 -1.68
N ASN A 41 -9.51 18.15 -2.25
CA ASN A 41 -8.14 18.09 -1.70
C ASN A 41 -8.03 17.36 -0.36
N PHE A 42 -8.96 16.46 -0.03
CA PHE A 42 -8.73 15.51 1.05
C PHE A 42 -7.74 14.45 0.60
N ASN A 43 -6.85 14.07 1.51
CA ASN A 43 -5.83 13.06 1.26
C ASN A 43 -6.29 11.70 1.78
N TYR A 44 -5.91 10.65 1.05
CA TYR A 44 -6.27 9.27 1.33
C TYR A 44 -5.06 8.35 1.23
N ILE A 45 -5.12 7.26 1.99
CA ILE A 45 -4.26 6.10 1.86
C ILE A 45 -5.13 4.92 1.42
N GLY A 46 -4.67 4.22 0.38
CA GLY A 46 -5.18 2.90 0.02
C GLY A 46 -4.37 1.78 0.67
N THR A 47 -5.03 0.74 1.16
CA THR A 47 -4.41 -0.48 1.71
C THR A 47 -5.29 -1.70 1.38
N ALA A 48 -5.02 -2.88 1.95
CA ALA A 48 -5.87 -4.06 1.75
C ALA A 48 -7.15 -3.97 2.60
N GLY A 49 -8.25 -4.56 2.13
CA GLY A 49 -9.55 -4.51 2.82
C GLY A 49 -9.53 -5.28 4.13
N HIS A 50 -8.91 -6.45 4.13
CA HIS A 50 -8.75 -7.29 5.32
C HIS A 50 -7.82 -6.72 6.40
N CYS A 51 -7.33 -5.49 6.23
CA CYS A 51 -6.61 -4.74 7.26
C CYS A 51 -7.56 -4.04 8.25
N ASP A 52 -8.85 -3.97 7.93
CA ASP A 52 -9.88 -3.36 8.75
C ASP A 52 -10.49 -4.37 9.73
N PHE A 53 -10.70 -3.94 10.98
CA PHE A 53 -11.41 -4.70 12.01
C PHE A 53 -12.89 -4.30 12.18
N GLY A 54 -13.39 -3.35 11.40
CA GLY A 54 -14.79 -2.89 11.44
C GLY A 54 -15.01 -1.67 12.34
N GLU A 55 -16.26 -1.47 12.75
CA GLU A 55 -16.70 -0.23 13.39
C GLU A 55 -15.95 0.06 14.71
N SER A 56 -15.42 1.28 14.83
CA SER A 56 -14.58 1.82 15.93
C SER A 56 -13.06 1.68 15.79
N ALA A 57 -12.54 1.13 14.69
CA ALA A 57 -11.10 1.10 14.44
C ALA A 57 -10.53 2.51 14.16
N PHE A 58 -9.41 2.84 14.81
CA PHE A 58 -8.58 3.97 14.45
C PHE A 58 -7.34 3.49 13.69
N TYR A 59 -6.95 4.26 12.69
CA TYR A 59 -5.78 3.98 11.89
C TYR A 59 -4.65 4.87 12.33
N ASN A 60 -3.47 4.28 12.49
CA ASN A 60 -2.25 4.98 12.81
C ASN A 60 -1.18 4.69 11.75
N LEU A 61 -0.43 5.72 11.37
CA LEU A 61 0.75 5.58 10.53
C LEU A 61 1.90 5.03 11.38
N TYR A 62 2.60 4.05 10.85
CA TYR A 62 3.74 3.40 11.47
C TYR A 62 4.91 3.32 10.48
N PRO A 63 5.68 4.42 10.32
CA PRO A 63 6.78 4.43 9.37
C PRO A 63 7.84 3.38 9.70
N TRP A 64 8.61 2.91 8.71
CA TRP A 64 9.68 1.94 8.99
C TRP A 64 10.63 2.45 10.07
N ASN A 65 10.94 1.59 11.03
CA ASN A 65 11.78 1.90 12.21
C ASN A 65 11.19 2.91 13.20
N SER A 66 9.93 3.33 13.04
CA SER A 66 9.23 4.05 14.11
C SER A 66 8.91 3.08 15.24
N THR A 67 8.99 3.54 16.48
CA THR A 67 8.48 2.82 17.65
C THR A 67 7.11 3.33 18.09
N THR A 68 6.66 4.46 17.54
CA THR A 68 5.45 5.15 17.97
C THR A 68 4.48 5.31 16.79
N PRO A 69 3.29 4.70 16.86
CA PRO A 69 2.23 4.95 15.90
C PRO A 69 1.74 6.39 16.03
N ILE A 70 1.41 7.02 14.90
CA ILE A 70 0.88 8.37 14.84
C ILE A 70 -0.54 8.29 14.30
N PHE A 71 -1.50 8.89 14.99
CA PHE A 71 -2.88 8.93 14.50
C PHE A 71 -2.93 9.41 13.05
N LEU A 72 -3.54 8.60 12.18
CA LEU A 72 -3.63 8.84 10.75
C LEU A 72 -5.01 9.36 10.38
N GLY A 73 -6.05 8.60 10.75
CA GLY A 73 -7.42 8.94 10.40
C GLY A 73 -8.36 7.74 10.48
N GLN A 74 -9.33 7.72 9.57
CA GLN A 74 -10.44 6.78 9.62
C GLN A 74 -10.74 6.16 8.25
N LEU A 75 -11.29 4.95 8.28
CA LEU A 75 -11.80 4.25 7.11
C LEU A 75 -12.94 5.05 6.46
N VAL A 76 -12.95 5.07 5.13
CA VAL A 76 -14.04 5.63 4.31
C VAL A 76 -14.67 4.56 3.44
N MET A 77 -13.88 3.61 2.96
CA MET A 77 -14.34 2.52 2.13
C MET A 77 -13.56 1.26 2.48
N ASN A 78 -14.25 0.13 2.57
CA ASN A 78 -13.64 -1.18 2.71
C ASN A 78 -14.33 -2.14 1.75
N ASN A 79 -13.54 -2.98 1.10
CA ASN A 79 -14.01 -4.06 0.28
C ASN A 79 -13.18 -5.31 0.54
N LEU A 80 -13.83 -6.40 0.94
CA LEU A 80 -13.17 -7.69 1.19
C LEU A 80 -13.22 -8.61 -0.04
N GLU A 81 -14.28 -8.48 -0.83
CA GLU A 81 -14.56 -9.24 -2.05
C GLU A 81 -15.50 -8.45 -2.98
N PRO A 82 -15.33 -8.53 -4.31
CA PRO A 82 -14.39 -9.39 -5.03
C PRO A 82 -12.97 -8.79 -5.13
N LEU A 83 -12.75 -7.56 -4.65
CA LEU A 83 -11.46 -6.88 -4.66
C LEU A 83 -11.10 -6.49 -3.21
N ASP A 84 -9.94 -6.94 -2.74
CA ASP A 84 -9.50 -6.72 -1.36
C ASP A 84 -8.72 -5.42 -1.23
N PHE A 85 -9.44 -4.34 -0.91
CA PHE A 85 -8.85 -3.01 -0.69
C PHE A 85 -9.65 -2.20 0.32
N SER A 86 -9.00 -1.22 0.92
CA SER A 86 -9.66 -0.20 1.74
C SER A 86 -9.05 1.17 1.48
N LEU A 87 -9.83 2.21 1.78
CA LEU A 87 -9.47 3.61 1.64
C LEU A 87 -9.64 4.31 2.98
N ILE A 88 -8.56 4.91 3.47
CA ILE A 88 -8.49 5.62 4.75
C ILE A 88 -8.29 7.10 4.46
N LYS A 89 -9.16 7.95 5.01
CA LYS A 89 -9.01 9.41 4.94
C LYS A 89 -8.00 9.87 5.98
N ILE A 90 -7.01 10.64 5.54
CA ILE A 90 -6.03 11.26 6.43
C ILE A 90 -6.70 12.43 7.15
N LEU A 91 -6.84 12.34 8.48
CA LEU A 91 -7.44 13.38 9.33
C LEU A 91 -6.38 14.18 10.09
N ASN A 92 -5.21 13.59 10.32
CA ASN A 92 -4.12 14.26 11.00
C ASN A 92 -3.41 15.24 10.05
N LYS A 93 -3.48 16.54 10.39
CA LYS A 93 -2.91 17.63 9.59
C LYS A 93 -1.39 17.68 9.58
N ASP A 94 -0.74 17.01 10.53
CA ASP A 94 0.72 16.92 10.58
C ASP A 94 1.27 15.85 9.62
N ILE A 95 0.38 15.01 9.05
CA ILE A 95 0.74 14.00 8.07
C ILE A 95 0.56 14.56 6.65
N THR A 96 1.65 14.55 5.89
CA THR A 96 1.67 14.89 4.45
C THR A 96 1.94 13.64 3.63
N PRO A 97 1.02 13.20 2.76
CA PRO A 97 1.29 12.13 1.82
C PRO A 97 2.27 12.61 0.74
N ILE A 98 3.24 11.78 0.39
CA ILE A 98 4.25 12.08 -0.64
C ILE A 98 4.21 10.97 -1.68
N PRO A 99 4.19 11.27 -2.99
CA PRO A 99 4.11 10.28 -4.08
C PRO A 99 5.39 9.43 -4.24
N ASN A 100 5.86 8.84 -3.14
CA ASN A 100 7.07 8.04 -3.08
C ASN A 100 6.78 6.69 -2.42
N ILE A 101 7.49 5.66 -2.87
CA ILE A 101 7.56 4.35 -2.22
C ILE A 101 8.76 4.34 -1.29
N ARG A 102 8.57 3.81 -0.09
CA ARG A 102 9.63 3.64 0.89
C ARG A 102 10.59 2.53 0.46
N ASN A 103 11.89 2.83 0.50
CA ASN A 103 12.97 1.92 0.16
C ASN A 103 14.18 2.12 1.10
N THR A 104 13.92 2.30 2.39
CA THR A 104 14.89 2.85 3.36
C THR A 104 16.18 2.02 3.48
N ASN A 105 16.16 0.73 3.14
CA ASN A 105 17.34 -0.15 3.15
C ASN A 105 18.29 0.07 1.97
N SER A 106 17.82 0.68 0.88
CA SER A 106 18.68 0.97 -0.26
C SER A 106 19.72 2.03 0.12
N GLY A 107 21.00 1.74 -0.15
CA GLY A 107 22.08 2.71 0.04
C GLY A 107 22.05 3.86 -0.96
N GLN A 108 21.38 3.68 -2.11
CA GLN A 108 21.37 4.63 -3.22
C GLN A 108 20.06 5.44 -3.28
N TYR A 109 18.92 4.75 -3.32
CA TYR A 109 17.59 5.36 -3.45
C TYR A 109 16.70 4.94 -2.29
N ARG A 110 16.76 5.68 -1.18
CA ARG A 110 15.98 5.40 0.04
C ARG A 110 14.48 5.61 -0.12
N GLU A 111 14.10 6.31 -1.17
CA GLU A 111 12.73 6.56 -1.60
C GLU A 111 12.69 6.46 -3.13
N LEU A 112 11.62 5.89 -3.65
CA LEU A 112 11.39 5.73 -5.09
C LEU A 112 10.22 6.63 -5.50
N ILE A 113 10.34 7.34 -6.61
CA ILE A 113 9.39 8.35 -7.05
C ILE A 113 8.31 7.68 -7.90
N ILE A 114 7.04 7.80 -7.51
CA ILE A 114 5.92 7.26 -8.28
C ILE A 114 5.64 8.22 -9.43
N GLU A 115 5.98 7.81 -10.65
CA GLU A 115 5.80 8.62 -11.86
C GLU A 115 4.41 8.41 -12.46
N ASP A 116 3.93 7.17 -12.47
CA ASP A 116 2.65 6.80 -13.04
C ASP A 116 2.10 5.49 -12.43
N ASP A 117 0.92 5.08 -12.90
CA ASP A 117 0.25 3.83 -12.57
C ASP A 117 0.14 2.88 -13.78
N ILE A 118 1.10 2.97 -14.73
CA ILE A 118 1.11 2.12 -15.92
C ILE A 118 1.42 0.69 -15.50
N ALA A 119 0.40 -0.16 -15.59
CA ALA A 119 0.50 -1.56 -15.21
C ALA A 119 1.35 -2.37 -16.21
N VAL A 120 2.10 -3.33 -15.68
CA VAL A 120 2.78 -4.36 -16.48
C VAL A 120 1.75 -5.25 -17.19
N SER A 121 2.07 -5.65 -18.41
CA SER A 121 1.16 -6.38 -19.30
C SER A 121 1.70 -7.72 -19.79
N SER A 122 2.82 -8.20 -19.23
CA SER A 122 3.45 -9.46 -19.62
C SER A 122 3.79 -10.34 -18.42
N ASN A 123 3.68 -11.66 -18.62
CA ASN A 123 4.27 -12.64 -17.73
C ASN A 123 5.79 -12.53 -17.80
N GLY A 124 6.48 -12.74 -16.68
CA GLY A 124 7.91 -12.51 -16.57
C GLY A 124 8.30 -11.04 -16.38
N ALA A 125 7.35 -10.10 -16.36
CA ALA A 125 7.64 -8.72 -15.97
C ALA A 125 8.09 -8.68 -14.49
N HIS A 126 9.07 -7.82 -14.21
CA HIS A 126 9.62 -7.67 -12.86
C HIS A 126 8.73 -6.74 -12.02
N LEU A 127 8.25 -7.24 -10.89
CA LEU A 127 7.49 -6.46 -9.91
C LEU A 127 8.12 -6.58 -8.53
N CYS A 128 7.98 -5.51 -7.76
CA CYS A 128 8.44 -5.42 -6.39
C CYS A 128 7.28 -5.05 -5.46
N LEU A 129 7.36 -5.56 -4.25
CA LEU A 129 6.59 -5.16 -3.08
C LEU A 129 7.41 -4.17 -2.27
N SER A 130 6.78 -3.16 -1.70
CA SER A 130 7.27 -2.46 -0.51
C SER A 130 6.24 -2.59 0.60
N GLY A 131 6.63 -3.21 1.71
CA GLY A 131 5.78 -3.44 2.88
C GLY A 131 6.52 -3.22 4.20
N LEU A 132 5.77 -3.13 5.29
CA LEU A 132 6.28 -2.80 6.62
C LEU A 132 7.36 -3.76 7.12
N PHE A 133 7.21 -5.07 6.89
CA PHE A 133 8.07 -6.06 7.55
C PHE A 133 9.07 -6.71 6.59
N SER A 134 8.66 -7.06 5.37
CA SER A 134 9.61 -7.58 4.39
C SER A 134 10.40 -6.50 3.66
N HIS A 135 10.01 -5.23 3.84
CA HIS A 135 10.57 -4.09 3.12
C HIS A 135 10.44 -4.30 1.60
N VAL A 136 11.49 -3.98 0.82
CA VAL A 136 11.46 -4.20 -0.62
C VAL A 136 11.82 -5.63 -0.96
N LYS A 137 10.91 -6.33 -1.64
CA LYS A 137 11.13 -7.66 -2.25
C LYS A 137 10.65 -7.67 -3.68
N CYS A 138 11.31 -8.42 -4.54
CA CYS A 138 10.93 -8.48 -5.95
C CYS A 138 10.78 -9.92 -6.44
N GLY A 139 10.03 -10.06 -7.53
CA GLY A 139 9.81 -11.30 -8.25
C GLY A 139 9.28 -11.00 -9.65
N TYR A 140 8.72 -12.02 -10.27
CA TYR A 140 8.24 -11.97 -11.64
C TYR A 140 6.75 -12.26 -11.71
N VAL A 141 6.06 -11.62 -12.65
CA VAL A 141 4.63 -11.87 -12.89
C VAL A 141 4.45 -13.29 -13.42
N GLU A 142 3.71 -14.10 -12.67
CA GLU A 142 3.31 -15.46 -13.05
C GLU A 142 1.96 -15.47 -13.76
N ALA A 143 1.05 -14.57 -13.37
CA ALA A 143 -0.25 -14.41 -14.02
C ALA A 143 -0.77 -12.98 -13.87
N LEU A 144 -1.38 -12.47 -14.95
CA LEU A 144 -1.92 -11.12 -15.01
C LEU A 144 -3.38 -11.01 -14.57
N ASN A 145 -4.17 -12.08 -14.62
CA ASN A 145 -5.60 -12.08 -14.31
C ASN A 145 -5.99 -13.38 -13.58
N GLY A 146 -5.46 -13.54 -12.37
CA GLY A 146 -5.78 -14.67 -11.52
C GLY A 146 -7.01 -14.45 -10.65
N PHE A 147 -7.38 -15.50 -9.93
CA PHE A 147 -8.24 -15.43 -8.75
C PHE A 147 -7.57 -16.19 -7.60
N ILE A 148 -7.87 -15.79 -6.37
CA ILE A 148 -7.52 -16.55 -5.17
C ILE A 148 -8.79 -16.89 -4.41
N SER A 149 -8.85 -18.10 -3.87
CA SER A 149 -9.91 -18.54 -2.98
C SER A 149 -9.35 -19.39 -1.87
N ASN A 150 -9.92 -19.25 -0.68
CA ASN A 150 -9.68 -20.12 0.46
C ASN A 150 -10.91 -20.97 0.83
N GLY A 151 -11.88 -21.08 -0.09
CA GLY A 151 -13.16 -21.76 0.11
C GLY A 151 -14.28 -20.88 0.67
N ASN A 152 -13.95 -19.80 1.39
CA ASN A 152 -14.93 -18.88 1.99
C ASN A 152 -15.06 -17.57 1.23
N PHE A 153 -13.99 -17.12 0.57
CA PHE A 153 -13.99 -15.91 -0.27
C PHE A 153 -13.38 -16.20 -1.64
N VAL A 154 -13.73 -15.35 -2.61
CA VAL A 154 -13.10 -15.31 -3.94
C VAL A 154 -12.67 -13.89 -4.24
N ARG A 155 -11.37 -13.71 -4.51
CA ARG A 155 -10.82 -12.43 -4.99
C ARG A 155 -10.36 -12.59 -6.43
N VAL A 156 -10.70 -11.63 -7.27
CA VAL A 156 -10.47 -11.68 -8.73
C VAL A 156 -9.53 -10.57 -9.18
N ASN A 157 -9.17 -10.55 -10.47
CA ASN A 157 -8.27 -9.57 -11.07
C ASN A 157 -6.90 -9.51 -10.36
N ILE A 158 -6.41 -10.67 -9.94
CA ILE A 158 -5.17 -10.81 -9.18
C ILE A 158 -3.96 -10.77 -10.13
N LEU A 159 -2.97 -9.96 -9.78
CA LEU A 159 -1.59 -10.11 -10.24
C LEU A 159 -0.90 -11.14 -9.33
N ALA A 160 -0.56 -12.30 -9.89
CA ALA A 160 0.24 -13.30 -9.20
C ALA A 160 1.72 -13.04 -9.48
N VAL A 161 2.53 -12.89 -8.42
CA VAL A 161 3.95 -12.57 -8.54
C VAL A 161 4.77 -13.57 -7.73
N SER A 162 5.89 -14.02 -8.28
CA SER A 162 6.83 -14.99 -7.67
C SER A 162 7.64 -14.39 -6.52
N MET A 163 6.97 -13.82 -5.53
CA MET A 163 7.58 -13.22 -4.35
C MET A 163 6.77 -13.49 -3.09
N SER A 164 7.45 -13.50 -1.95
CA SER A 164 6.86 -13.84 -0.66
C SER A 164 6.74 -12.59 0.23
N GLY A 165 5.51 -12.15 0.44
CA GLY A 165 5.17 -11.24 1.54
C GLY A 165 5.12 -11.99 2.87
N ILE A 166 5.25 -11.26 3.98
CA ILE A 166 5.02 -11.80 5.34
C ILE A 166 3.85 -11.06 5.99
N SER A 167 3.35 -11.62 7.11
CA SER A 167 2.25 -11.02 7.85
C SER A 167 2.56 -9.56 8.17
N GLY A 168 1.65 -8.66 7.78
CA GLY A 168 1.75 -7.22 7.93
C GLY A 168 2.29 -6.44 6.72
N ASP A 169 2.76 -7.13 5.68
CA ASP A 169 2.98 -6.48 4.38
C ASP A 169 1.67 -6.27 3.60
N SER A 170 0.57 -6.86 4.05
CA SER A 170 -0.76 -6.70 3.46
C SER A 170 -1.09 -5.23 3.22
N GLY A 171 -1.59 -4.92 2.03
CA GLY A 171 -1.84 -3.58 1.54
C GLY A 171 -0.62 -2.89 0.95
N GLY A 172 0.60 -3.42 1.11
CA GLY A 172 1.83 -2.82 0.63
C GLY A 172 1.84 -2.60 -0.88
N SER A 173 2.56 -1.57 -1.32
CA SER A 173 2.60 -1.14 -2.71
C SER A 173 3.30 -2.17 -3.60
N ILE A 174 2.69 -2.48 -4.74
CA ILE A 174 3.26 -3.32 -5.79
C ILE A 174 3.64 -2.41 -6.95
N PHE A 175 4.89 -2.47 -7.39
CA PHE A 175 5.44 -1.52 -8.35
C PHE A 175 6.46 -2.15 -9.30
N SER A 176 6.72 -1.48 -10.41
CA SER A 176 7.81 -1.80 -11.36
C SER A 176 8.79 -0.65 -11.41
N TYR A 177 10.09 -0.95 -11.53
CA TYR A 177 11.10 0.07 -11.76
C TYR A 177 11.05 0.59 -13.20
N LYS A 178 11.27 1.89 -13.35
CA LYS A 178 11.65 2.51 -14.63
C LYS A 178 13.16 2.32 -14.87
N GLN A 179 13.62 2.77 -16.03
CA GLN A 179 14.99 2.51 -16.50
C GLN A 179 16.09 3.14 -15.62
N ASP A 180 15.79 4.22 -14.90
CA ASP A 180 16.73 4.91 -14.02
C ASP A 180 16.76 4.42 -12.57
N LEU A 181 15.93 3.42 -12.24
CA LEU A 181 15.84 2.76 -10.93
C LEU A 181 15.41 3.65 -9.75
N ILE A 182 15.16 4.94 -9.97
CA ILE A 182 14.59 5.85 -8.96
C ILE A 182 13.10 6.09 -9.21
N HIS A 183 12.66 6.10 -10.47
CA HIS A 183 11.25 6.20 -10.81
C HIS A 183 10.59 4.82 -10.90
N VAL A 184 9.30 4.78 -10.56
CA VAL A 184 8.50 3.55 -10.53
C VAL A 184 7.11 3.77 -11.10
N SER A 185 6.52 2.69 -11.62
CA SER A 185 5.10 2.61 -11.96
C SER A 185 4.35 1.84 -10.88
N LEU A 186 3.30 2.41 -10.30
CA LEU A 186 2.45 1.69 -9.34
C LEU A 186 1.56 0.69 -10.08
N ASN A 187 1.50 -0.54 -9.60
CA ASN A 187 0.83 -1.66 -10.27
C ASN A 187 -0.33 -2.24 -9.44
N GLY A 188 -0.27 -2.13 -8.11
CA GLY A 188 -1.31 -2.66 -7.25
C GLY A 188 -0.99 -2.60 -5.77
N VAL A 189 -1.80 -3.32 -4.99
CA VAL A 189 -1.63 -3.49 -3.54
C VAL A 189 -1.59 -4.97 -3.20
N LEU A 190 -0.74 -5.34 -2.24
CA LEU A 190 -0.63 -6.72 -1.78
C LEU A 190 -1.93 -7.14 -1.06
N SER A 191 -2.57 -8.21 -1.51
CA SER A 191 -3.75 -8.79 -0.84
C SER A 191 -3.39 -9.99 0.04
N GLY A 192 -2.33 -10.71 -0.32
CA GLY A 192 -1.88 -11.87 0.44
C GLY A 192 -0.90 -12.70 -0.37
N GLY A 193 -0.71 -13.94 0.03
CA GLY A 193 0.15 -14.85 -0.69
C GLY A 193 0.32 -16.16 0.03
N TRP A 194 1.10 -17.03 -0.60
CA TRP A 194 1.52 -18.30 -0.05
C TRP A 194 3.04 -18.37 0.00
N TYR A 195 3.56 -18.94 1.08
CA TYR A 195 4.99 -19.12 1.30
C TYR A 195 5.30 -20.60 1.53
N ASP A 196 6.21 -21.13 0.72
CA ASP A 196 6.75 -22.47 0.91
C ASP A 196 7.82 -22.44 2.00
N ARG A 197 7.44 -22.90 3.20
CA ARG A 197 8.38 -23.00 4.33
C ARG A 197 9.47 -24.04 4.14
N ILE A 198 9.30 -24.98 3.20
CA ILE A 198 10.24 -26.08 2.96
C ILE A 198 11.27 -25.64 1.92
N ASN A 199 10.82 -25.08 0.79
CA ASN A 199 11.70 -24.77 -0.35
C ASN A 199 12.10 -23.29 -0.46
N GLY A 200 11.56 -22.40 0.39
CA GLY A 200 11.95 -20.98 0.43
C GLY A 200 11.38 -20.12 -0.69
N GLY A 201 10.37 -20.60 -1.41
CA GLY A 201 9.65 -19.87 -2.48
C GLY A 201 8.30 -19.31 -2.02
N GLY A 202 7.61 -18.59 -2.90
CA GLY A 202 6.26 -18.14 -2.63
C GLY A 202 5.64 -17.38 -3.79
N VAL A 203 4.32 -17.22 -3.71
CA VAL A 203 3.54 -16.46 -4.68
C VAL A 203 2.70 -15.47 -3.90
N SER A 204 2.81 -14.19 -4.26
CA SER A 204 1.95 -13.15 -3.77
C SER A 204 0.80 -12.90 -4.72
N ALA A 205 -0.33 -12.52 -4.14
CA ALA A 205 -1.54 -12.14 -4.82
C ALA A 205 -1.76 -10.65 -4.57
N SER A 206 -1.85 -9.88 -5.65
CA SER A 206 -1.99 -8.42 -5.58
C SER A 206 -3.20 -7.96 -6.37
N ILE A 207 -3.94 -6.99 -5.83
CA ILE A 207 -5.07 -6.38 -6.53
C ILE A 207 -4.53 -5.24 -7.40
N LYS A 208 -4.91 -5.24 -8.68
CA LYS A 208 -4.51 -4.20 -9.63
C LYS A 208 -4.99 -2.82 -9.20
N ILE A 209 -4.11 -1.83 -9.32
CA ILE A 209 -4.45 -0.45 -8.99
C ILE A 209 -5.61 0.07 -9.84
N SER A 210 -5.62 -0.24 -11.14
CA SER A 210 -6.69 0.15 -12.06
C SER A 210 -8.07 -0.39 -11.66
N SER A 211 -8.12 -1.63 -11.15
CA SER A 211 -9.36 -2.24 -10.68
C SER A 211 -9.88 -1.54 -9.43
N ILE A 212 -8.97 -1.18 -8.51
CA ILE A 212 -9.32 -0.45 -7.29
C ILE A 212 -9.85 0.94 -7.62
N LEU A 213 -9.15 1.68 -8.48
CA LEU A 213 -9.57 3.02 -8.89
C LEU A 213 -10.93 3.01 -9.59
N SER A 214 -11.17 2.03 -10.47
CA SER A 214 -12.48 1.85 -11.11
C SER A 214 -13.59 1.68 -10.08
N THR A 215 -13.40 0.83 -9.06
CA THR A 215 -14.41 0.61 -8.01
C THR A 215 -14.58 1.85 -7.12
N ILE A 216 -13.49 2.51 -6.73
CA ILE A 216 -13.60 3.72 -5.89
C ILE A 216 -14.34 4.83 -6.63
N SER A 217 -14.09 5.00 -7.94
CA SER A 217 -14.70 6.05 -8.77
C SER A 217 -16.23 5.99 -8.87
N GLU A 218 -16.83 4.85 -8.53
CA GLU A 218 -18.29 4.70 -8.44
C GLU A 218 -18.89 5.44 -7.23
N VAL A 219 -18.06 5.79 -6.23
CA VAL A 219 -18.49 6.41 -4.97
C VAL A 219 -17.80 7.76 -4.73
N ILE A 220 -16.48 7.84 -4.97
CA ILE A 220 -15.67 9.04 -4.74
C ILE A 220 -14.69 9.18 -5.88
N ASN A 221 -14.63 10.37 -6.49
CA ASN A 221 -13.61 10.67 -7.48
C ASN A 221 -12.26 10.94 -6.79
N ILE A 222 -11.30 10.06 -7.01
CA ILE A 222 -9.94 10.20 -6.48
C ILE A 222 -8.91 10.16 -7.61
N THR A 223 -7.81 10.87 -7.40
CA THR A 223 -6.62 10.81 -8.26
C THR A 223 -5.45 10.32 -7.44
N LEU A 224 -4.67 9.38 -7.98
CA LEU A 224 -3.42 8.95 -7.35
C LEU A 224 -2.43 10.11 -7.28
N LEU A 225 -1.65 10.15 -6.20
CA LEU A 225 -0.52 11.05 -6.12
C LEU A 225 0.65 10.47 -6.91
N THR A 226 1.05 11.18 -7.95
CA THR A 226 2.26 10.92 -8.73
C THR A 226 3.14 12.17 -8.77
N ALA A 227 4.44 12.01 -8.96
CA ALA A 227 5.34 13.11 -9.26
C ALA A 227 5.15 13.49 -10.74
N THR A 228 4.87 14.77 -10.98
CA THR A 228 4.75 15.38 -12.31
C THR A 228 5.90 16.32 -12.56
#